data_AF-A0AAP0BCQ0-F1
#
_entry.id   AF-A0AAP0BCQ0-F1
#
_cell.length_a   1.000
_cell.length_b   1.000
_cell.length_c   1.000
_cell.angle_alpha   90.00
_cell.angle_beta   90.00
_cell.angle_gamma   90.00
#
_symmetry.space_group_name_H-M   'P 1'
#
loop_
_entity.id
_entity.type
_entity.pdbx_description
1 polymer ?
#
loop_
_entity_poly.entity_id
_entity_poly.type
_entity_poly.pdbx_seq_one_letter_code
_entity_poly.pdbx_strand_id
1 'polypeptide(L)'
;MTVWRYDTLPLLFGYSPLPVSRFLLTLRFSSSPNLHFLDDSLEYLATIRAMDIVGINESEKEAIFRVIAAILHLGNIDFANGEEIDSFVIKNDKSRFHLKTAAKLLMCDAQGLEDALIKRMMVTPEEIITRTLDPASAVVSRDGFAKTLNSRLFDWLVEKPTCVKKV
;
A
#
# COMPACT_ATOMS: atom_id res chain seq x y z
N MET A 1 -22.73 8.74 4.62
CA MET A 1 -21.57 7.88 4.29
C MET A 1 -20.38 8.81 4.15
N THR A 2 -19.67 8.98 5.26
CA THR A 2 -19.02 10.25 5.59
C THR A 2 -17.54 10.20 5.22
N VAL A 3 -17.21 10.94 4.16
CA VAL A 3 -16.05 11.81 3.99
C VAL A 3 -14.91 11.61 5.00
N TRP A 4 -13.86 10.90 4.57
CA TRP A 4 -12.52 11.01 5.17
C TRP A 4 -11.82 12.24 4.58
N ARG A 5 -12.06 13.43 5.15
CA ARG A 5 -11.23 14.62 4.88
C ARG A 5 -10.22 14.78 6.01
N TYR A 6 -8.96 14.45 5.74
CA TYR A 6 -7.82 14.81 6.57
C TYR A 6 -7.34 16.23 6.23
N ASP A 7 -8.11 17.21 6.68
CA ASP A 7 -7.68 18.61 6.72
C ASP A 7 -7.61 19.07 8.18
N THR A 8 -6.50 18.74 8.84
CA THR A 8 -5.82 19.58 9.85
C THR A 8 -4.59 18.82 10.32
N LEU A 9 -3.41 19.31 9.93
CA LEU A 9 -2.15 19.34 10.71
C LEU A 9 -0.97 19.60 9.76
N PRO A 10 -0.68 20.87 9.42
CA PRO A 10 0.67 21.26 9.06
C PRO A 10 1.48 21.53 10.35
N LEU A 11 2.80 21.38 10.23
CA LEU A 11 3.85 21.78 11.19
C LEU A 11 4.19 20.72 12.26
N LEU A 12 5.27 19.94 12.05
CA LEU A 12 6.42 19.94 12.98
C LEU A 12 7.59 18.99 12.68
N PHE A 13 7.56 18.11 11.67
CA PHE A 13 8.71 17.23 11.46
C PHE A 13 9.29 17.35 10.05
N GLY A 14 10.46 18.00 10.00
CA GLY A 14 11.33 18.04 8.84
C GLY A 14 11.67 16.63 8.35
N TYR A 15 11.71 16.51 7.03
CA TYR A 15 12.03 15.30 6.27
C TYR A 15 13.34 14.66 6.73
N SER A 16 13.24 13.51 7.39
CA SER A 16 14.28 12.50 7.47
C SER A 16 13.62 11.14 7.23
N PRO A 17 14.22 10.20 6.47
CA PRO A 17 13.61 8.91 6.18
C PRO A 17 13.55 8.11 7.48
N LEU A 18 12.39 8.13 8.14
CA LEU A 18 12.18 7.40 9.38
C LEU A 18 12.07 5.89 9.10
N PRO A 19 12.53 5.03 10.03
CA PRO A 19 12.36 3.59 9.94
C PRO A 19 10.88 3.22 9.76
N VAL A 20 10.61 2.24 8.89
CA VAL A 20 9.25 1.76 8.56
C VAL A 20 8.45 1.38 9.82
N SER A 21 9.13 0.97 10.89
CA SER A 21 8.57 0.66 12.21
C SER A 21 7.86 1.86 12.87
N ARG A 22 8.27 3.10 12.61
CA ARG A 22 7.60 4.31 13.14
C ARG A 22 6.46 4.80 12.27
N PHE A 23 6.42 4.38 11.00
CA PHE A 23 5.34 4.68 10.07
C PHE A 23 4.03 3.96 10.49
N LEU A 24 4.14 2.73 10.99
CA LEU A 24 3.00 1.94 11.49
C LEU A 24 2.37 2.54 12.75
N LEU A 25 3.18 3.12 13.66
CA LEU A 25 2.68 3.74 14.90
C LEU A 25 1.85 5.02 14.66
N THR A 26 2.04 5.67 13.50
CA THR A 26 1.39 6.96 13.18
C THR A 26 -0.04 6.79 12.63
N LEU A 27 -0.47 5.55 12.31
CA LEU A 27 -1.73 5.28 11.60
C LEU A 27 -2.97 5.19 12.49
N ARG A 28 -2.84 5.33 13.81
CA ARG A 28 -3.92 5.01 14.76
C ARG A 28 -4.79 6.20 15.20
N PHE A 29 -4.91 7.28 14.42
CA PHE A 29 -5.96 8.29 14.68
C PHE A 29 -7.28 8.05 13.93
N SER A 30 -7.41 6.91 13.26
CA SER A 30 -8.61 6.52 12.51
C SER A 30 -9.37 5.39 13.20
N SER A 31 -10.24 5.77 14.14
CA SER A 31 -11.53 5.11 14.41
C SER A 31 -11.55 3.71 15.04
N SER A 32 -11.52 3.65 16.38
CA SER A 32 -12.34 2.75 17.24
C SER A 32 -12.12 3.05 18.73
N PRO A 33 -13.11 3.57 19.49
CA PRO A 33 -12.93 3.93 20.90
C PRO A 33 -13.03 2.77 21.89
N ASN A 34 -13.15 1.51 21.44
CA ASN A 34 -13.40 0.35 22.30
C ASN A 34 -12.54 -0.88 22.03
N LEU A 35 -11.41 -0.74 21.34
CA LEU A 35 -10.40 -1.80 21.32
C LEU A 35 -9.36 -1.44 22.37
N HIS A 36 -9.22 -2.30 23.38
CA HIS A 36 -8.27 -2.18 24.47
C HIS A 36 -6.92 -1.62 23.99
N PHE A 37 -6.31 -0.78 24.82
CA PHE A 37 -4.91 -0.35 24.74
C PHE A 37 -3.94 -1.56 24.80
N LEU A 38 -4.02 -2.47 23.84
CA LEU A 38 -2.92 -3.33 23.48
C LEU A 38 -1.81 -2.38 23.02
N ASP A 39 -0.70 -2.48 23.72
CA ASP A 39 0.50 -1.74 23.42
C ASP A 39 1.03 -2.29 22.09
N ASP A 40 0.75 -1.57 21.00
CA ASP A 40 1.18 -1.91 19.64
C ASP A 40 2.70 -2.19 19.58
N SER A 41 3.48 -1.64 20.51
CA SER A 41 4.91 -1.92 20.63
C SER A 41 5.20 -3.34 21.16
N LEU A 42 4.40 -3.83 22.11
CA LEU A 42 4.50 -5.20 22.62
C LEU A 42 4.08 -6.23 21.57
N GLU A 43 3.01 -5.93 20.81
CA GLU A 43 2.58 -6.79 19.70
C GLU A 43 3.62 -6.82 18.58
N TYR A 44 4.19 -5.67 18.21
CA TYR A 44 5.29 -5.62 17.24
C TYR A 44 6.47 -6.49 17.67
N LEU A 45 6.91 -6.35 18.93
CA LEU A 45 7.99 -7.19 19.47
C LEU A 45 7.61 -8.67 19.49
N ALA A 46 6.36 -9.01 19.80
CA ALA A 46 5.87 -10.38 19.72
C ALA A 46 5.89 -10.92 18.29
N THR A 47 5.50 -10.12 17.30
CA THR A 47 5.55 -10.49 15.87
C THR A 47 6.98 -10.70 15.40
N ILE A 48 7.92 -9.80 15.74
CA ILE A 48 9.34 -9.98 15.37
C ILE A 48 9.91 -11.26 16.01
N ARG A 49 9.63 -11.51 17.29
CA ARG A 49 10.03 -12.76 17.95
C ARG A 49 9.43 -13.99 17.28
N ALA A 50 8.16 -13.92 16.87
CA ALA A 50 7.54 -15.02 16.13
C ALA A 50 8.22 -15.25 14.78
N MET A 51 8.57 -14.18 14.06
CA MET A 51 9.34 -14.23 12.81
C MET A 51 10.73 -14.88 13.02
N ASP A 52 11.42 -14.56 14.11
CA ASP A 52 12.69 -15.19 14.47
C ASP A 52 12.53 -16.70 14.70
N ILE A 53 11.48 -17.10 15.44
CA ILE A 53 11.21 -18.52 15.74
C ILE A 53 10.95 -19.33 14.47
N VAL A 54 10.27 -18.76 13.48
CA VAL A 54 10.01 -19.43 12.20
C VAL A 54 11.17 -19.32 11.20
N GLY A 55 12.28 -18.68 11.58
CA GLY A 55 13.50 -18.58 10.78
C GLY A 55 13.44 -17.52 9.67
N ILE A 56 12.62 -16.48 9.83
CA ILE A 56 12.61 -15.32 8.93
C ILE A 56 13.77 -14.41 9.33
N ASN A 57 14.71 -14.19 8.41
CA ASN A 57 15.88 -13.37 8.65
C ASN A 57 15.58 -11.85 8.55
N GLU A 58 16.51 -11.01 8.99
CA GLU A 58 16.29 -9.56 9.04
C GLU A 58 15.98 -8.94 7.67
N SER A 59 16.63 -9.41 6.60
CA SER A 59 16.36 -8.91 5.24
C SER A 59 14.96 -9.31 4.73
N GLU A 60 14.48 -10.49 5.12
CA GLU A 60 13.12 -10.95 4.83
C GLU A 60 12.09 -10.14 5.65
N LYS A 61 12.36 -9.86 6.93
CA LYS A 61 11.54 -8.96 7.75
C LYS A 61 11.42 -7.58 7.12
N GLU A 62 12.54 -7.00 6.70
CA GLU A 62 12.54 -5.72 5.98
C GLU A 62 11.71 -5.78 4.69
N ALA A 63 11.81 -6.86 3.92
CA ALA A 63 11.00 -7.06 2.72
C ALA A 63 9.49 -7.14 3.04
N ILE A 64 9.11 -7.88 4.10
CA ILE A 64 7.72 -7.97 4.57
C ILE A 64 7.18 -6.59 4.93
N PHE A 65 7.91 -5.85 5.78
CA PHE A 65 7.48 -4.50 6.19
C PHE A 65 7.43 -3.52 5.03
N ARG A 66 8.33 -3.65 4.05
CA ARG A 66 8.32 -2.84 2.83
C ARG A 66 7.04 -3.06 2.01
N VAL A 67 6.62 -4.32 1.85
CA VAL A 67 5.36 -4.66 1.15
C VAL A 67 4.15 -4.13 1.91
N ILE A 68 4.11 -4.31 3.24
CA ILE A 68 3.02 -3.77 4.08
C ILE A 68 2.93 -2.25 3.97
N ALA A 69 4.07 -1.55 4.04
CA ALA A 69 4.13 -0.11 3.85
C ALA A 69 3.67 0.31 2.45
N ALA A 70 4.02 -0.45 1.41
CA ALA A 70 3.55 -0.18 0.05
C ALA A 70 2.03 -0.30 -0.05
N ILE A 71 1.42 -1.35 0.49
CA ILE A 71 -0.03 -1.56 0.54
C ILE A 71 -0.73 -0.39 1.23
N LEU A 72 -0.16 0.09 2.33
CA LEU A 72 -0.69 1.23 3.06
C LEU A 72 -0.62 2.52 2.25
N HIS A 73 0.50 2.78 1.57
CA HIS A 73 0.61 3.94 0.69
C HIS A 73 -0.39 3.84 -0.47
N LEU A 74 -0.56 2.66 -1.06
CA LEU A 74 -1.57 2.43 -2.09
C LEU A 74 -2.98 2.81 -1.61
N GLY A 75 -3.38 2.41 -0.39
CA GLY A 75 -4.69 2.73 0.17
C GLY A 75 -5.00 4.22 0.34
N ASN A 76 -3.97 5.07 0.33
CA ASN A 76 -4.10 6.53 0.45
C ASN A 76 -4.11 7.27 -0.91
N ILE A 77 -4.11 6.54 -2.04
CA ILE A 77 -4.19 7.13 -3.37
C ILE A 77 -5.65 7.38 -3.74
N ASP A 78 -6.01 8.64 -3.89
CA ASP A 78 -7.28 9.08 -4.46
C ASP A 78 -7.17 9.43 -5.94
N PHE A 79 -8.23 9.12 -6.69
CA PHE A 79 -8.40 9.43 -8.12
C PHE A 79 -9.49 10.50 -8.34
N ALA A 80 -9.40 11.23 -9.45
CA ALA A 80 -10.35 12.24 -9.86
C ALA A 80 -10.54 12.24 -11.39
N ASN A 81 -11.62 12.89 -11.86
CA ASN A 81 -11.80 13.18 -13.28
C ASN A 81 -10.75 14.20 -13.73
N GLY A 82 -10.17 13.99 -14.90
CA GLY A 82 -9.28 14.94 -15.57
C GLY A 82 -10.05 16.04 -16.30
N GLU A 83 -9.31 16.90 -16.99
CA GLU A 83 -9.87 18.07 -17.70
C GLU A 83 -10.57 17.70 -19.02
N GLU A 84 -10.17 16.59 -19.65
CA GLU A 84 -10.77 16.07 -20.87
C GLU A 84 -11.88 15.05 -20.56
N ILE A 85 -12.85 14.94 -21.46
CA ILE A 85 -13.91 13.93 -21.39
C ILE A 85 -13.26 12.54 -21.40
N ASP A 86 -13.66 11.68 -20.46
CA ASP A 86 -13.11 10.34 -20.23
C ASP A 86 -11.63 10.29 -19.79
N SER A 87 -11.00 11.41 -19.44
CA SER A 87 -9.67 11.43 -18.81
C SER A 87 -9.77 11.31 -17.29
N PHE A 88 -8.86 10.55 -16.66
CA PHE A 88 -8.84 10.34 -15.21
C PHE A 88 -7.41 10.45 -14.69
N VAL A 89 -7.25 11.13 -13.55
CA VAL A 89 -5.95 11.51 -13.01
C VAL A 89 -5.88 11.29 -11.50
N ILE A 90 -4.66 11.28 -10.97
CA ILE A 90 -4.46 11.33 -9.52
C ILE A 90 -4.93 12.67 -8.96
N LYS A 91 -5.76 12.62 -7.93
CA LYS A 91 -6.57 13.75 -7.42
C LYS A 91 -5.75 14.93 -6.89
N ASN A 92 -4.64 14.68 -6.20
CA ASN A 92 -3.85 15.73 -5.55
C ASN A 92 -2.40 15.29 -5.33
N ASP A 93 -1.55 16.23 -4.91
CA ASP A 93 -0.13 15.98 -4.68
C ASP A 93 0.14 15.03 -3.50
N LYS A 94 -0.79 14.94 -2.53
CA LYS A 94 -0.70 13.93 -1.46
C LYS A 94 -0.81 12.52 -2.05
N SER A 95 -1.79 12.26 -2.91
CA SER A 95 -1.96 10.99 -3.62
C SER A 95 -0.76 10.69 -4.52
N ARG A 96 -0.18 11.70 -5.20
CA ARG A 96 1.06 11.51 -5.99
C ARG A 96 2.25 11.14 -5.11
N PHE A 97 2.36 11.73 -3.92
CA PHE A 97 3.38 11.34 -2.94
C PHE A 97 3.20 9.88 -2.51
N HIS A 98 1.97 9.46 -2.22
CA HIS A 98 1.66 8.07 -1.87
C HIS A 98 1.98 7.10 -3.01
N LEU A 99 1.62 7.43 -4.26
CA LEU A 99 1.99 6.64 -5.44
C LEU A 99 3.51 6.50 -5.57
N LYS A 100 4.26 7.61 -5.56
CA LYS A 100 5.72 7.59 -5.69
C LYS A 100 6.38 6.79 -4.57
N THR A 101 5.87 6.90 -3.36
CA THR A 101 6.38 6.15 -2.21
C THR A 101 6.08 4.66 -2.35
N ALA A 102 4.86 4.28 -2.76
CA ALA A 102 4.50 2.90 -3.05
C ALA A 102 5.39 2.30 -4.15
N ALA A 103 5.60 3.04 -5.25
CA ALA A 103 6.48 2.61 -6.35
C ALA A 103 7.92 2.37 -5.87
N LYS A 104 8.45 3.28 -5.05
CA LYS A 104 9.79 3.14 -4.44
C LYS A 104 9.88 1.91 -3.54
N LEU A 105 8.86 1.65 -2.73
CA LEU A 105 8.81 0.48 -1.83
C LEU A 105 8.68 -0.83 -2.62
N LEU A 106 7.92 -0.84 -3.71
CA LEU A 106 7.78 -1.99 -4.61
C LEU A 106 8.93 -2.12 -5.61
N MET A 107 9.88 -1.19 -5.60
CA MET A 107 11.01 -1.11 -6.54
C MET A 107 10.56 -1.12 -8.01
N CYS A 108 9.45 -0.44 -8.31
CA CYS A 108 8.92 -0.31 -9.67
C CYS A 108 8.90 1.16 -10.11
N ASP A 109 8.69 1.37 -11.40
CA ASP A 109 8.53 2.71 -11.96
C ASP A 109 7.19 3.33 -11.53
N ALA A 110 7.22 4.60 -11.13
CA ALA A 110 6.03 5.29 -10.65
C ALA A 110 4.99 5.51 -11.76
N GLN A 111 5.43 5.79 -12.98
CA GLN A 111 4.53 5.93 -14.12
C GLN A 111 3.94 4.58 -14.51
N GLY A 112 4.75 3.52 -14.50
CA GLY A 112 4.28 2.16 -14.72
C GLY A 112 3.22 1.72 -13.69
N LEU A 113 3.40 2.08 -12.42
CA LEU A 113 2.40 1.81 -11.37
C LEU A 113 1.13 2.64 -11.57
N GLU A 114 1.24 3.92 -11.91
CA GLU A 114 0.10 4.78 -12.23
C GLU A 114 -0.71 4.22 -13.40
N ASP A 115 0.00 3.84 -14.46
CA ASP A 115 -0.57 3.25 -15.65
C ASP A 115 -1.29 1.94 -15.32
N ALA A 116 -0.71 1.08 -14.49
CA ALA A 116 -1.35 -0.16 -14.07
C ALA A 116 -2.63 0.07 -13.25
N LEU A 117 -2.71 1.19 -12.52
CA LEU A 117 -3.88 1.53 -11.69
C LEU A 117 -5.00 2.20 -12.50
N ILE A 118 -4.65 3.06 -13.47
CA ILE A 118 -5.61 3.94 -14.16
C ILE A 118 -5.87 3.53 -15.61
N LYS A 119 -4.91 2.92 -16.32
CA LYS A 119 -5.06 2.57 -17.74
C LYS A 119 -5.65 1.18 -17.88
N ARG A 120 -6.70 1.05 -18.71
CA ARG A 120 -7.20 -0.23 -19.20
C ARG A 120 -6.83 -0.35 -20.67
N MET A 121 -5.94 -1.29 -20.98
CA MET A 121 -5.61 -1.63 -22.36
C MET A 121 -6.73 -2.50 -22.93
N MET A 122 -7.46 -1.99 -23.92
CA MET A 122 -8.39 -2.79 -24.72
C MET A 122 -7.70 -3.11 -26.05
N VAL A 123 -7.40 -4.39 -26.25
CA VAL A 123 -6.90 -4.89 -27.53
C VAL A 123 -8.10 -5.26 -28.38
N THR A 124 -8.38 -4.50 -29.44
CA THR A 124 -9.29 -4.93 -30.50
C THR A 124 -8.47 -5.55 -31.64
N PRO A 125 -9.08 -6.34 -32.54
CA PRO A 125 -8.36 -6.94 -33.68
C PRO A 125 -7.74 -5.91 -34.63
N GLU A 126 -8.22 -4.66 -34.59
CA GLU A 126 -7.79 -3.57 -35.48
C GLU A 126 -6.79 -2.64 -34.78
N GLU A 127 -6.93 -2.32 -33.48
CA GLU A 127 -6.03 -1.40 -32.76
C GLU A 127 -5.94 -1.66 -31.24
N ILE A 128 -4.84 -1.22 -30.62
CA ILE A 128 -4.70 -1.17 -29.16
C ILE A 128 -5.22 0.18 -28.66
N ILE A 129 -6.45 0.21 -28.14
CA ILE A 129 -7.06 1.42 -27.60
C ILE A 129 -6.80 1.45 -26.09
N THR A 130 -6.03 2.44 -25.64
CA THR A 130 -5.82 2.70 -24.21
C THR A 130 -6.87 3.71 -23.74
N ARG A 131 -7.80 3.27 -22.89
CA ARG A 131 -8.76 4.17 -22.21
C ARG A 131 -8.44 4.24 -20.72
N THR A 132 -8.60 5.42 -20.15
CA THR A 132 -8.50 5.62 -18.70
C THR A 132 -9.76 5.11 -18.01
N LEU A 133 -9.60 4.46 -16.85
CA LEU A 133 -10.68 3.92 -16.03
C LEU A 133 -11.39 5.04 -15.27
N ASP A 134 -12.72 4.96 -15.15
CA ASP A 134 -13.47 5.86 -14.27
C ASP A 134 -12.93 5.78 -12.82
N PRO A 135 -13.10 6.83 -11.99
CA PRO A 135 -12.48 6.88 -10.68
C PRO A 135 -12.92 5.74 -9.76
N ALA A 136 -14.15 5.24 -9.90
CA ALA A 136 -14.62 4.12 -9.11
C ALA A 136 -13.94 2.81 -9.55
N SER A 137 -13.77 2.60 -10.85
CA SER A 137 -12.98 1.48 -11.39
C SER A 137 -11.50 1.55 -11.02
N ALA A 138 -10.90 2.75 -10.98
CA ALA A 138 -9.52 2.94 -10.53
C ALA A 138 -9.34 2.60 -9.04
N VAL A 139 -10.32 2.94 -8.20
CA VAL A 139 -10.36 2.51 -6.78
C VAL A 139 -10.46 0.99 -6.67
N VAL A 140 -11.31 0.35 -7.47
CA VAL A 140 -11.42 -1.12 -7.51
C VAL A 140 -10.11 -1.77 -7.97
N SER A 141 -9.45 -1.20 -8.99
CA SER A 141 -8.15 -1.66 -9.48
C SER A 141 -7.08 -1.59 -8.40
N ARG A 142 -6.98 -0.44 -7.71
CA ARG A 142 -6.09 -0.22 -6.57
C ARG A 142 -6.32 -1.22 -5.44
N ASP A 143 -7.59 -1.41 -5.05
CA ASP A 143 -7.95 -2.34 -3.98
C ASP A 143 -7.69 -3.80 -4.38
N GLY A 144 -7.92 -4.15 -5.65
CA GLY A 144 -7.55 -5.44 -6.22
C GLY A 144 -6.05 -5.69 -6.15
N PHE A 145 -5.24 -4.70 -6.58
CA PHE A 145 -3.78 -4.77 -6.53
C PHE A 145 -3.27 -4.92 -5.08
N ALA A 146 -3.78 -4.10 -4.15
CA ALA A 146 -3.46 -4.18 -2.73
C ALA A 146 -3.82 -5.55 -2.12
N LYS A 147 -4.98 -6.11 -2.47
CA LYS A 147 -5.39 -7.47 -2.06
C LYS A 147 -4.44 -8.52 -2.60
N THR A 148 -4.06 -8.45 -3.87
CA THR A 148 -3.11 -9.40 -4.46
C THR A 148 -1.75 -9.35 -3.76
N LEU A 149 -1.22 -8.17 -3.48
CA LEU A 149 0.03 -8.02 -2.72
C LEU A 149 -0.09 -8.66 -1.32
N ASN A 150 -1.18 -8.38 -0.61
CA ASN A 150 -1.41 -8.94 0.72
C ASN A 150 -1.56 -10.46 0.69
N SER A 151 -2.32 -11.01 -0.27
CA SER A 151 -2.47 -12.45 -0.46
C SER A 151 -1.14 -13.12 -0.76
N ARG A 152 -0.34 -12.57 -1.68
CA ARG A 152 0.99 -13.12 -2.02
C ARG A 152 1.95 -13.09 -0.84
N LEU A 153 1.92 -12.02 -0.04
CA LEU A 153 2.70 -11.92 1.18
C LEU A 153 2.30 -12.99 2.19
N PHE A 154 0.98 -13.19 2.38
CA PHE A 154 0.46 -14.20 3.29
C PHE A 154 0.80 -15.62 2.82
N ASP A 155 0.62 -15.93 1.54
CA ASP A 155 0.96 -17.23 0.95
C ASP A 155 2.44 -17.57 1.21
N TRP A 156 3.33 -16.60 0.97
CA TRP A 156 4.76 -16.75 1.25
C TRP A 156 5.04 -16.98 2.74
N LEU A 157 4.37 -16.23 3.63
CA LEU A 157 4.50 -16.38 5.08
C LEU A 157 4.02 -17.75 5.59
N VAL A 158 3.03 -18.36 4.94
CA VAL A 158 2.53 -19.70 5.28
C VAL A 158 3.45 -20.78 4.72
N GLU A 159 3.98 -20.61 3.50
CA GLU A 159 4.85 -21.60 2.84
C GLU A 159 6.24 -21.71 3.50
N LYS A 160 6.78 -20.59 4.01
CA LYS A 160 8.11 -20.55 4.60
C LYS A 160 8.30 -21.45 5.83
N PRO A 161 7.46 -21.39 6.88
CA PRO A 161 7.59 -22.26 8.05
C PRO A 161 7.39 -23.75 7.74
N THR A 162 6.67 -24.11 6.66
CA THR A 162 6.48 -25.50 6.23
C THR A 162 7.74 -26.12 5.63
N CYS A 163 8.62 -25.33 5.02
CA CYS A 163 9.92 -25.81 4.52
C CYS A 163 10.93 -26.07 5.65
N VAL A 164 10.86 -25.33 6.77
CA VAL A 164 11.79 -25.53 7.91
C VAL A 164 11.48 -26.81 8.68
N LYS A 165 10.23 -27.29 8.65
CA LYS A 165 9.81 -28.54 9.33
C LYS A 165 10.00 -29.82 8.49
N LYS A 166 10.57 -29.72 7.29
CA LYS A 166 10.93 -30.90 6.46
C LYS A 166 12.43 -31.19 6.60
N VAL A 167 12.86 -31.61 7.79
CA VAL A 167 14.14 -32.29 8.03
C VAL A 167 13.91 -33.42 9.01
#